data_AF-A0A7J7HLX8-F1
#
_entry.id   AF-A0A7J7HLX8-F1
#
_cell.length_a   1.000
_cell.length_b   1.000
_cell.length_c   1.000
_cell.angle_alpha   90.00
_cell.angle_beta   90.00
_cell.angle_gamma   90.00
#
_symmetry.space_group_name_H-M   'P 1'
#
loop_
_entity.id
_entity.type
_entity.pdbx_description
1 polymer ?
#
loop_
_entity_poly.entity_id
_entity_poly.type
_entity_poly.pdbx_seq_one_letter_code
_entity_poly.pdbx_strand_id
1 'polypeptide(L)'
;MDINYQEEGRDIQWVPEERVTLFTSDGLIQIGGSLVPRRIPSSDKKKGKSKTSQRFQRFQESDYMDPNQGLCLGALFDIAATNGLDMGRRLCILGFCRSVEMLSDVVEDTVLEHGGEIVAAEKASKGGLHEKLTMTVAVPLLWGVPPASETLHLAVRSGGGIVEKVYWQWNFL
;
A
#
# COMPACT_ATOMS: atom_id res chain seq x y z
N MET A 1 42.94 -29.76 25.72
CA MET A 1 41.63 -29.20 26.11
C MET A 1 41.58 -27.85 25.45
N ASP A 2 40.98 -27.78 24.26
CA ASP A 2 40.80 -26.52 23.53
C ASP A 2 39.32 -26.41 23.21
N ILE A 3 38.68 -25.43 23.82
CA ILE A 3 37.25 -25.16 23.72
C ILE A 3 37.05 -24.32 22.47
N ASN A 4 36.54 -24.92 21.39
CA ASN A 4 36.13 -24.20 20.19
C ASN A 4 34.80 -23.49 20.46
N TYR A 5 34.80 -22.15 20.43
CA TYR A 5 33.59 -21.35 20.35
C TYR A 5 33.00 -21.47 18.93
N GLN A 6 31.82 -22.08 18.80
CA GLN A 6 30.98 -21.97 17.59
C GLN A 6 30.13 -20.70 17.69
N GLU A 7 30.39 -19.74 16.81
CA GLU A 7 29.56 -18.55 16.62
C GLU A 7 28.41 -18.92 15.67
N GLU A 8 27.19 -19.08 16.19
CA GLU A 8 25.98 -19.32 15.38
C GLU A 8 25.60 -18.05 14.59
N GLY A 9 26.22 -17.88 13.43
CA GLY A 9 25.93 -16.80 12.48
C GLY A 9 24.56 -16.98 11.83
N ARG A 10 23.60 -16.12 12.17
CA ARG A 10 22.35 -15.97 11.41
C ARG A 10 22.65 -15.17 10.14
N ASP A 11 22.63 -15.82 8.98
CA ASP A 11 22.93 -15.17 7.70
C ASP A 11 21.97 -14.00 7.40
N ILE A 12 22.54 -12.80 7.29
CA ILE A 12 21.85 -11.57 6.87
C ILE A 12 22.06 -11.42 5.38
N GLN A 13 20.99 -11.49 4.58
CA GLN A 13 21.03 -11.27 3.15
C GLN A 13 20.69 -9.81 2.83
N TRP A 14 21.57 -9.11 2.13
CA TRP A 14 21.28 -7.77 1.61
C TRP A 14 20.48 -7.89 0.32
N VAL A 15 19.24 -7.42 0.33
CA VAL A 15 18.34 -7.50 -0.83
C VAL A 15 18.02 -6.07 -1.28
N PRO A 16 18.05 -5.77 -2.59
CA PRO A 16 17.59 -4.49 -3.10
C PRO A 16 16.11 -4.29 -2.75
N GLU A 17 15.79 -3.17 -2.13
CA GLU A 17 14.40 -2.72 -2.00
C GLU A 17 13.85 -2.34 -3.38
N GLU A 18 12.53 -2.29 -3.49
CA GLU A 18 11.86 -1.83 -4.69
C GLU A 18 12.35 -0.43 -5.09
N ARG A 19 12.66 -0.25 -6.39
CA ARG A 19 13.09 1.03 -6.96
C ARG A 19 12.02 1.54 -7.90
N VAL A 20 11.50 2.72 -7.62
CA VAL A 20 10.52 3.42 -8.47
C VAL A 20 11.23 4.52 -9.23
N THR A 21 10.98 4.63 -10.53
CA THR A 21 11.47 5.72 -11.38
C THR A 21 10.29 6.57 -11.83
N LEU A 22 10.36 7.87 -11.57
CA LEU A 22 9.34 8.87 -11.87
C LEU A 22 9.88 9.81 -12.95
N PHE A 23 9.11 10.02 -14.02
CA PHE A 23 9.39 11.04 -15.02
C PHE A 23 8.64 12.33 -14.65
N THR A 24 9.38 13.36 -14.27
CA THR A 24 8.85 14.66 -13.86
C THR A 24 9.33 15.78 -14.80
N SER A 25 8.75 16.96 -14.69
CA SER A 25 9.22 18.16 -15.41
C SER A 25 10.67 18.53 -15.07
N ASP A 26 11.15 18.13 -13.90
CA ASP A 26 12.51 18.41 -13.41
C ASP A 26 13.50 17.30 -13.80
N GLY A 27 13.04 16.30 -14.56
CA GLY A 27 13.81 15.16 -15.02
C GLY A 27 13.39 13.83 -14.38
N LEU A 28 14.30 12.87 -14.45
CA LEU A 28 14.09 11.50 -13.97
C LEU A 28 14.46 11.40 -12.48
N ILE A 29 13.48 11.11 -11.63
CA ILE A 29 13.64 10.96 -10.18
C ILE A 29 13.54 9.48 -9.84
N GLN A 30 14.48 8.94 -9.05
CA GLN A 30 14.43 7.56 -8.57
C GLN A 30 14.30 7.53 -7.04
N ILE A 31 13.36 6.73 -6.55
CA ILE A 31 13.09 6.54 -5.13
C ILE A 31 13.21 5.06 -4.80
N GLY A 32 13.83 4.72 -3.68
CA GLY A 32 14.06 3.33 -3.26
C GLY A 32 15.31 2.69 -3.89
N GLY A 33 15.35 1.36 -3.99
CA GLY A 33 16.50 0.62 -4.51
C GLY A 33 17.68 0.48 -3.53
N SER A 34 17.51 0.90 -2.27
CA SER A 34 18.53 0.74 -1.24
C SER A 34 18.66 -0.73 -0.85
N LEU A 35 19.88 -1.18 -0.54
CA LEU A 35 20.10 -2.51 -0.01
C LEU A 35 19.64 -2.56 1.44
N VAL A 36 18.63 -3.37 1.73
CA VAL A 36 18.12 -3.59 3.09
C VAL A 36 18.52 -4.97 3.60
N PRO A 37 18.93 -5.09 4.88
CA PRO A 37 19.28 -6.36 5.47
C PRO A 37 18.00 -7.18 5.73
N ARG A 38 17.79 -8.26 4.97
CA ARG A 38 16.72 -9.23 5.18
C ARG A 38 17.30 -10.44 5.92
N ARG A 39 16.79 -10.71 7.13
CA ARG A 39 17.15 -11.93 7.87
C ARG A 39 16.48 -13.14 7.22
N ILE A 40 17.27 -14.15 6.86
CA ILE A 40 16.75 -15.42 6.38
C ILE A 40 16.09 -16.10 7.60
N PRO A 41 14.78 -16.41 7.56
CA PRO A 41 14.19 -17.23 8.60
C PRO A 41 14.81 -18.62 8.49
N SER A 42 15.52 -19.05 9.54
CA SER A 42 15.92 -20.45 9.70
C SER A 42 14.67 -21.31 9.54
N SER A 43 14.67 -22.21 8.56
CA SER A 43 13.58 -23.11 8.23
C SER A 43 13.35 -24.10 9.38
N ASP A 44 12.70 -23.66 10.45
CA ASP A 44 12.01 -24.49 11.44
C ASP A 44 11.42 -23.64 12.57
N LYS A 45 10.43 -22.80 12.25
CA LYS A 45 9.32 -22.56 13.17
C LYS A 45 8.05 -22.40 12.35
N LYS A 46 7.17 -23.40 12.44
CA LYS A 46 5.73 -23.28 12.18
C LYS A 46 5.16 -22.18 13.09
N LYS A 47 5.41 -20.92 12.76
CA LYS A 47 4.64 -19.78 13.28
C LYS A 47 3.56 -19.53 12.25
N GLY A 48 2.31 -19.72 12.66
CA GLY A 48 1.15 -19.55 11.81
C GLY A 48 1.29 -18.27 11.00
N LYS A 49 1.26 -18.41 9.67
CA LYS A 49 1.17 -17.28 8.75
C LYS A 49 0.04 -16.40 9.28
N SER A 50 0.32 -15.14 9.61
CA SER A 50 -0.75 -14.21 9.92
C SER A 50 -1.66 -14.19 8.68
N LYS A 51 -2.97 -14.35 8.88
CA LYS A 51 -3.94 -14.40 7.78
C LYS A 51 -3.81 -13.21 6.82
N THR A 52 -3.29 -12.08 7.31
CA THR A 52 -2.96 -10.87 6.55
C THR A 52 -1.85 -11.08 5.50
N SER A 53 -0.76 -11.78 5.83
CA SER A 53 0.38 -11.97 4.91
C SER A 53 0.09 -12.89 3.71
N GLN A 54 -0.86 -13.82 3.85
CA GLN A 54 -1.26 -14.72 2.75
C GLN A 54 -2.25 -14.08 1.77
N ARG A 55 -2.97 -13.03 2.16
CA ARG A 55 -4.07 -12.49 1.35
C ARG A 55 -3.69 -11.36 0.43
N PHE A 56 -2.69 -10.54 0.79
CA PHE A 56 -2.05 -9.65 -0.18
C PHE A 56 -1.39 -10.42 -1.34
N GLN A 57 -1.24 -11.75 -1.25
CA GLN A 57 -0.81 -12.58 -2.38
C GLN A 57 -1.90 -12.81 -3.43
N ARG A 58 -3.18 -12.52 -3.13
CA ARG A 58 -4.30 -12.65 -4.09
C ARG A 58 -4.23 -11.59 -5.17
N PHE A 59 -3.75 -10.41 -4.84
CA PHE A 59 -3.60 -9.30 -5.76
C PHE A 59 -2.16 -9.26 -6.24
N GLN A 60 -1.88 -9.92 -7.36
CA GLN A 60 -0.56 -9.84 -8.00
C GLN A 60 -0.59 -8.70 -9.01
N GLU A 61 0.46 -7.88 -9.05
CA GLU A 61 0.59 -6.80 -10.04
C GLU A 61 0.48 -7.34 -11.48
N SER A 62 0.93 -8.57 -11.73
CA SER A 62 0.81 -9.27 -13.03
C SER A 62 -0.62 -9.53 -13.49
N ASP A 63 -1.59 -9.52 -12.57
CA ASP A 63 -3.01 -9.71 -12.90
C ASP A 63 -3.64 -8.42 -13.44
N TYR A 64 -2.98 -7.27 -13.18
CA TYR A 64 -3.45 -5.93 -13.53
C TYR A 64 -2.55 -5.21 -14.53
N MET A 65 -1.31 -5.68 -14.72
CA MET A 65 -0.28 -5.06 -15.54
C MET A 65 0.54 -6.12 -16.28
N ASP A 66 0.99 -5.82 -17.49
CA ASP A 66 1.90 -6.71 -18.24
C ASP A 66 3.27 -6.77 -17.54
N PRO A 67 3.73 -7.95 -17.07
CA PRO A 67 5.03 -8.10 -16.43
C PRO A 67 6.23 -7.73 -17.32
N ASN A 68 6.04 -7.73 -18.65
CA ASN A 68 7.07 -7.37 -19.61
C ASN A 68 7.11 -5.87 -19.91
N GLN A 69 6.15 -5.09 -19.38
CA GLN A 69 6.08 -3.66 -19.58
C GLN A 69 7.21 -2.97 -18.80
N GLY A 70 8.20 -2.44 -19.53
CA GLY A 70 9.36 -1.75 -18.95
C GLY A 70 9.06 -0.35 -18.39
N LEU A 71 7.90 0.23 -18.71
CA LEU A 71 7.46 1.55 -18.26
C LEU A 71 5.99 1.52 -17.88
N CYS A 72 5.68 1.74 -16.61
CA CYS A 72 4.31 1.98 -16.16
C CYS A 72 4.02 3.48 -16.17
N LEU A 73 2.79 3.83 -16.57
CA LEU A 73 2.30 5.17 -16.47
C LEU A 73 1.22 5.18 -15.41
N GLY A 74 1.65 5.58 -14.20
CA GLY A 74 0.80 5.54 -13.02
C GLY A 74 -0.30 6.60 -13.04
N ALA A 75 -1.17 6.49 -12.07
CA ALA A 75 -2.30 7.38 -11.86
C ALA A 75 -2.18 8.08 -10.51
N LEU A 76 -2.85 9.22 -10.39
CA LEU A 76 -3.05 9.86 -9.09
C LEU A 76 -4.16 9.12 -8.33
N PHE A 77 -4.05 9.06 -7.02
CA PHE A 77 -5.16 8.63 -6.18
C PHE A 77 -5.42 9.61 -5.03
N ASP A 78 -6.67 9.64 -4.61
CA ASP A 78 -7.17 10.40 -3.48
C ASP A 78 -8.19 9.53 -2.73
N ILE A 79 -7.80 9.00 -1.58
CA ILE A 79 -8.64 8.15 -0.73
C ILE A 79 -8.99 8.91 0.53
N ALA A 80 -10.27 9.23 0.70
CA ALA A 80 -10.82 9.85 1.88
C ALA A 80 -11.54 8.79 2.74
N ALA A 81 -11.12 8.59 3.98
CA ALA A 81 -11.76 7.69 4.92
C ALA A 81 -12.47 8.46 6.04
N THR A 82 -13.72 8.09 6.31
CA THR A 82 -14.51 8.56 7.46
C THR A 82 -14.79 7.39 8.41
N ASN A 83 -15.32 7.65 9.61
CA ASN A 83 -15.75 6.58 10.51
C ASN A 83 -17.19 6.09 10.23
N GLY A 84 -17.83 6.56 9.14
CA GLY A 84 -19.22 6.26 8.80
C GLY A 84 -20.29 7.00 9.62
N LEU A 85 -19.93 7.69 10.70
CA LEU A 85 -20.86 8.45 11.55
C LEU A 85 -20.68 9.97 11.40
N ASP A 86 -19.43 10.42 11.33
CA ASP A 86 -19.06 11.82 11.18
C ASP A 86 -18.36 12.02 9.82
N MET A 87 -19.14 12.44 8.84
CA MET A 87 -18.64 12.77 7.49
C MET A 87 -17.85 14.09 7.45
N GLY A 88 -17.87 14.87 8.54
CA GLY A 88 -17.10 16.11 8.67
C GLY A 88 -15.62 15.86 8.97
N ARG A 89 -15.27 14.68 9.49
CA ARG A 89 -13.89 14.29 9.83
C ARG A 89 -13.40 13.18 8.92
N ARG A 90 -12.32 13.45 8.20
CA ARG A 90 -11.74 12.48 7.26
C ARG A 90 -10.23 12.37 7.37
N LEU A 91 -9.74 11.14 7.20
CA LEU A 91 -8.36 10.86 6.84
C LEU A 91 -8.26 10.94 5.33
N CYS A 92 -7.35 11.75 4.80
CA CYS A 92 -7.05 11.79 3.38
C CYS A 92 -5.68 11.18 3.13
N ILE A 93 -5.61 10.24 2.19
CA ILE A 93 -4.38 9.62 1.70
C ILE A 93 -4.30 9.92 0.21
N LEU A 94 -3.24 10.61 -0.19
CA LEU A 94 -3.00 10.94 -1.59
C LEU A 94 -1.64 10.44 -2.02
N GLY A 95 -1.53 10.17 -3.32
CA GLY A 95 -0.27 9.85 -3.94
C GLY A 95 -0.46 9.28 -5.33
N PHE A 96 0.45 8.38 -5.69
CA PHE A 96 0.51 7.77 -7.00
C PHE A 96 0.35 6.26 -6.91
N CYS A 97 -0.35 5.65 -7.85
CA CYS A 97 -0.45 4.20 -7.94
C CYS A 97 -0.07 3.73 -9.34
N ARG A 98 0.44 2.50 -9.43
CA ARG A 98 0.77 1.88 -10.72
C ARG A 98 -0.47 1.49 -11.51
N SER A 99 -1.47 0.93 -10.82
CA SER A 99 -2.75 0.53 -11.38
C SER A 99 -3.88 1.08 -10.51
N VAL A 100 -4.81 1.82 -11.13
CA VAL A 100 -6.04 2.25 -10.47
C VAL A 100 -6.92 1.07 -10.13
N GLU A 101 -6.99 0.07 -11.01
CA GLU A 101 -7.82 -1.11 -10.80
C GLU A 101 -7.33 -1.94 -9.61
N MET A 102 -6.02 -2.24 -9.56
CA MET A 102 -5.45 -2.97 -8.44
C MET A 102 -5.63 -2.23 -7.11
N LEU A 103 -5.35 -0.93 -7.10
CA LEU A 103 -5.49 -0.13 -5.88
C LEU A 103 -6.96 -0.11 -5.41
N SER A 104 -7.90 0.08 -6.34
CA SER A 104 -9.34 0.07 -6.06
C SER A 104 -9.76 -1.26 -5.43
N ASP A 105 -9.42 -2.39 -6.06
CA ASP A 105 -9.82 -3.72 -5.60
C ASP A 105 -9.24 -4.05 -4.22
N VAL A 106 -7.96 -3.76 -3.99
CA VAL A 106 -7.29 -4.03 -2.71
C VAL A 106 -7.89 -3.20 -1.57
N VAL A 107 -8.16 -1.91 -1.82
CA VAL A 107 -8.76 -1.02 -0.82
C VAL A 107 -10.22 -1.42 -0.57
N GLU A 108 -10.97 -1.76 -1.61
CA GLU A 108 -12.36 -2.22 -1.49
C GLU A 108 -12.47 -3.49 -0.65
N ASP A 109 -11.72 -4.54 -1.01
CA ASP A 109 -11.70 -5.79 -0.24
C ASP A 109 -11.30 -5.53 1.21
N THR A 110 -10.28 -4.69 1.46
CA THR A 110 -9.84 -4.38 2.82
C THR A 110 -10.92 -3.67 3.62
N VAL A 111 -11.60 -2.68 3.04
CA VAL A 111 -12.63 -1.90 3.74
C VAL A 111 -13.83 -2.79 4.07
N LEU A 112 -14.29 -3.59 3.12
CA LEU A 112 -15.41 -4.53 3.31
C LEU A 112 -15.08 -5.60 4.36
N GLU A 113 -13.86 -6.16 4.36
CA GLU A 113 -13.42 -7.13 5.36
C GLU A 113 -13.45 -6.59 6.79
N HIS A 114 -13.23 -5.28 6.96
CA HIS A 114 -13.26 -4.61 8.27
C HIS A 114 -14.66 -4.09 8.64
N GLY A 115 -15.69 -4.49 7.87
CA GLY A 115 -17.08 -4.08 8.09
C GLY A 115 -17.37 -2.63 7.68
N GLY A 116 -16.52 -2.05 6.85
CA GLY A 116 -16.72 -0.74 6.26
C GLY A 116 -17.51 -0.78 4.96
N GLU A 117 -17.63 0.39 4.34
CA GLU A 117 -18.43 0.62 3.14
C GLU A 117 -17.70 1.55 2.17
N ILE A 118 -17.89 1.32 0.87
CA ILE A 118 -17.42 2.23 -0.18
C ILE A 118 -18.53 3.26 -0.45
N VAL A 119 -18.31 4.48 0.01
CA VAL A 119 -19.29 5.58 -0.13
C VAL A 119 -19.30 6.13 -1.55
N ALA A 120 -18.12 6.26 -2.14
CA ALA A 120 -17.96 6.70 -3.52
C ALA A 120 -16.64 6.16 -4.10
N ALA A 121 -16.66 5.74 -5.36
CA ALA A 121 -15.46 5.38 -6.09
C ALA A 121 -15.60 5.91 -7.52
N GLU A 122 -14.77 6.88 -7.88
CA GLU A 122 -14.76 7.52 -9.19
C GLU A 122 -13.40 7.32 -9.84
N LYS A 123 -13.42 6.67 -11.02
CA LYS A 123 -12.27 6.56 -11.91
C LYS A 123 -12.41 7.64 -12.98
N ALA A 124 -11.71 8.75 -12.79
CA ALA A 124 -11.76 9.87 -13.72
C ALA A 124 -10.64 9.76 -14.75
N SER A 125 -11.02 9.74 -16.04
CA SER A 125 -10.11 9.94 -17.16
C SER A 125 -10.50 11.21 -17.90
N LYS A 126 -9.70 12.27 -17.75
CA LYS A 126 -9.81 13.45 -18.61
C LYS A 126 -8.94 13.18 -19.82
N GLY A 127 -9.57 12.91 -20.96
CA GLY A 127 -8.95 12.44 -22.22
C GLY A 127 -7.44 12.69 -22.34
N GLY A 128 -6.68 11.61 -22.46
CA GLY A 128 -5.23 11.60 -22.36
C GLY A 128 -4.77 10.65 -21.25
N LEU A 129 -3.59 10.92 -20.71
CA LEU A 129 -2.84 10.05 -19.80
C LEU A 129 -3.05 10.38 -18.30
N HIS A 130 -3.98 11.28 -18.00
CA HIS A 130 -4.31 11.70 -16.64
C HIS A 130 -5.48 10.88 -16.10
N GLU A 131 -5.16 9.68 -15.61
CA GLU A 131 -6.08 8.89 -14.81
C GLU A 131 -5.97 9.30 -13.33
N LYS A 132 -7.12 9.44 -12.66
CA LYS A 132 -7.20 9.67 -11.23
C LYS A 132 -8.26 8.79 -10.58
N LEU A 133 -7.87 8.07 -9.52
CA LEU A 133 -8.80 7.41 -8.61
C LEU A 133 -9.21 8.38 -7.50
N THR A 134 -10.51 8.60 -7.32
CA THR A 134 -11.05 9.31 -6.15
C THR A 134 -11.99 8.37 -5.41
N MET A 135 -11.64 8.01 -4.18
CA MET A 135 -12.41 7.08 -3.35
C MET A 135 -12.78 7.72 -2.02
N THR A 136 -14.03 7.53 -1.61
CA THR A 136 -14.51 7.83 -0.27
C THR A 136 -14.98 6.54 0.38
N VAL A 137 -14.44 6.23 1.56
CA VAL A 137 -14.71 5.00 2.30
C VAL A 137 -15.14 5.30 3.72
N ALA A 138 -16.07 4.51 4.25
CA ALA A 138 -16.47 4.53 5.64
C ALA A 138 -15.84 3.33 6.33
N VAL A 139 -14.96 3.57 7.30
CA VAL A 139 -14.19 2.53 7.99
C VAL A 139 -14.53 2.54 9.48
N PRO A 140 -15.14 1.46 10.01
CA PRO A 140 -15.38 1.33 11.44
C PRO A 140 -14.08 1.41 12.21
N LEU A 141 -14.12 2.05 13.39
CA LEU A 141 -12.94 2.19 14.25
C LEU A 141 -11.74 2.84 13.54
N LEU A 142 -11.98 3.70 12.54
CA LEU A 142 -10.93 4.46 11.83
C LEU A 142 -9.95 5.12 12.81
N TRP A 143 -10.48 5.65 13.91
CA TRP A 143 -9.75 6.32 14.99
C TRP A 143 -9.70 5.49 16.29
N GLY A 144 -10.04 4.21 16.22
CA GLY A 144 -10.10 3.30 17.37
C GLY A 144 -8.72 2.87 17.86
N VAL A 145 -8.69 1.87 18.74
CA VAL A 145 -7.46 1.27 19.27
C VAL A 145 -7.53 -0.26 19.09
N PRO A 146 -6.70 -0.87 18.23
CA PRO A 146 -5.78 -0.24 17.28
C PRO A 146 -6.54 0.49 16.15
N PRO A 147 -5.98 1.57 15.58
CA PRO A 147 -6.69 2.37 14.60
C PRO A 147 -6.75 1.67 13.24
N ALA A 148 -7.95 1.60 12.64
CA ALA A 148 -8.12 1.00 11.33
C ALA A 148 -7.45 1.81 10.19
N SER A 149 -7.01 3.04 10.46
CA SER A 149 -6.21 3.85 9.52
C SER A 149 -4.88 3.21 9.15
N GLU A 150 -4.25 2.45 10.05
CA GLU A 150 -3.02 1.71 9.76
C GLU A 150 -3.26 0.58 8.75
N THR A 151 -4.36 -0.15 8.92
CA THR A 151 -4.80 -1.19 7.96
C THR A 151 -5.06 -0.58 6.59
N LEU A 152 -5.76 0.55 6.53
CA LEU A 152 -6.03 1.23 5.26
C LEU A 152 -4.74 1.70 4.59
N HIS A 153 -3.79 2.26 5.35
CA HIS A 153 -2.49 2.66 4.82
C HIS A 153 -1.69 1.47 4.28
N LEU A 154 -1.77 0.32 4.94
CA LEU A 154 -1.16 -0.91 4.45
C LEU A 154 -1.82 -1.40 3.15
N ALA A 155 -3.14 -1.33 3.06
CA ALA A 155 -3.89 -1.68 1.85
C ALA A 155 -3.48 -0.84 0.65
N VAL A 156 -3.37 0.48 0.83
CA VAL A 156 -2.90 1.39 -0.22
C VAL A 156 -1.51 0.99 -0.72
N ARG A 157 -0.58 0.70 0.20
CA ARG A 157 0.77 0.26 -0.18
C ARG A 157 0.77 -1.10 -0.89
N SER A 158 -0.03 -2.04 -0.43
CA SER A 158 -0.14 -3.36 -1.08
C SER A 158 -0.82 -3.32 -2.44
N GLY A 159 -1.69 -2.34 -2.69
CA GLY A 159 -2.30 -2.07 -4.00
C GLY A 159 -1.38 -1.30 -4.96
N GLY A 160 -0.08 -1.23 -4.69
CA GLY A 160 0.88 -0.51 -5.52
C GLY A 160 0.84 1.02 -5.35
N GLY A 161 0.24 1.51 -4.26
CA GLY A 161 0.19 2.92 -3.91
C GLY A 161 1.46 3.42 -3.24
N ILE A 162 2.01 4.50 -3.78
CA ILE A 162 3.09 5.31 -3.24
C ILE A 162 2.45 6.54 -2.60
N VAL A 163 2.44 6.57 -1.28
CA VAL A 163 1.80 7.64 -0.50
C VAL A 163 2.68 8.89 -0.53
N GLU A 164 2.15 9.98 -1.06
CA GLU A 164 2.78 11.30 -1.03
C GLU A 164 2.43 12.03 0.26
N LYS A 165 1.15 12.03 0.63
CA LYS A 165 0.65 12.82 1.75
C LYS A 165 -0.49 12.12 2.47
N VAL A 166 -0.42 12.13 3.80
CA VAL A 166 -1.52 11.76 4.70
C VAL A 166 -1.88 12.98 5.55
N TYR A 167 -3.16 13.35 5.58
CA TYR A 167 -3.59 14.46 6.43
C TYR A 167 -5.02 14.28 6.92
N TRP A 168 -5.36 15.09 7.92
CA TRP A 168 -6.67 15.13 8.52
C TRP A 168 -7.39 16.36 7.99
N GLN A 169 -8.60 16.15 7.48
CA GLN A 169 -9.45 17.24 7.05
C GLN A 169 -10.73 17.26 7.88
N TRP A 170 -11.00 18.44 8.40
CA TRP A 170 -12.14 18.77 9.25
C TRP A 170 -12.98 19.78 8.51
N ASN A 171 -14.14 19.36 8.04
CA ASN A 171 -15.13 20.23 7.46
C ASN A 171 -16.11 20.63 8.57
N PHE A 172 -15.95 21.85 9.05
CA PHE A 172 -16.94 22.47 9.93
C PHE A 172 -17.99 23.13 9.03
N LEU A 173 -19.20 22.56 9.02
CA LEU A 173 -20.39 23.22 8.49
C LEU A 173 -20.96 24.15 9.59
#